data_AF-A0A838TEJ1-F1
#
_entry.id   AF-A0A838TEJ1-F1
#
_cell.length_a   1.000
_cell.length_b   1.000
_cell.length_c   1.000
_cell.angle_alpha   90.00
_cell.angle_beta   90.00
_cell.angle_gamma   90.00
#
_symmetry.space_group_name_H-M   'P 1'
#
loop_
_entity.id
_entity.type
_entity.pdbx_description
1 polymer ?
#
loop_
_entity_poly.entity_id
_entity_poly.type
_entity_poly.pdbx_seq_one_letter_code
_entity_poly.pdbx_strand_id
1 'polypeptide(L)'
;MEQEKYDEAERVFGKVLAANPKFREAQYNLAQIPFKKKEYATARDRFESLYAETPGGEKNQAAQLIKNKIFLTLLLEDKDAAAQR
;
A
#
# COMPACT_ATOMS: atom_id res chain seq x y z
N MET A 1 -14.47 -1.52 15.23
CA MET A 1 -14.85 -0.33 14.43
C MET A 1 -13.82 0.03 13.35
N GLU A 2 -12.51 -0.21 13.50
CA GLU A 2 -11.53 0.03 12.41
C GLU A 2 -11.36 -1.15 11.47
N GLN A 3 -11.30 -2.38 12.00
CA GLN A 3 -11.23 -3.60 11.19
C GLN A 3 -12.35 -3.68 10.15
N GLU A 4 -13.59 -3.45 10.58
CA GLU A 4 -14.76 -3.45 9.70
C GLU A 4 -14.65 -2.44 8.54
N LYS A 5 -14.06 -1.26 8.80
CA LYS A 5 -13.82 -0.25 7.77
C LYS A 5 -12.75 -0.69 6.77
N TYR A 6 -11.73 -1.42 7.23
CA TYR A 6 -10.71 -1.97 6.36
C TYR A 6 -11.27 -3.08 5.49
N ASP A 7 -12.09 -3.98 6.05
CA ASP A 7 -12.72 -5.07 5.31
C ASP A 7 -13.70 -4.53 4.26
N GLU A 8 -14.46 -3.49 4.61
CA GLU A 8 -15.30 -2.76 3.65
C GLU A 8 -14.46 -2.11 2.54
N ALA A 9 -13.36 -1.44 2.90
CA ALA A 9 -12.47 -0.81 1.93
C ALA A 9 -11.86 -1.84 0.97
N GLU A 10 -11.40 -3.00 1.45
CA GLU A 10 -10.91 -4.09 0.61
C GLU A 10 -11.98 -4.55 -0.39
N ARG A 11 -13.22 -4.75 0.07
CA ARG A 11 -14.35 -5.13 -0.78
C ARG A 11 -14.66 -4.09 -1.85
N VAL A 12 -14.68 -2.80 -1.49
CA VAL A 12 -14.99 -1.70 -2.42
C VAL A 12 -13.89 -1.55 -3.46
N PHE A 13 -12.63 -1.44 -3.04
CA PHE A 13 -11.52 -1.31 -3.99
C PHE A 13 -11.31 -2.57 -4.83
N GLY A 14 -11.60 -3.76 -4.29
CA GLY A 14 -11.64 -5.00 -5.06
C GLY A 14 -12.64 -4.94 -6.23
N LYS A 15 -13.84 -4.41 -6.01
CA LYS A 15 -14.82 -4.19 -7.10
C LYS A 15 -14.32 -3.17 -8.12
N VAL A 16 -13.67 -2.10 -7.67
CA VAL A 16 -13.09 -1.09 -8.58
C VAL A 16 -12.02 -1.71 -9.47
N LEU A 17 -11.14 -2.55 -8.92
CA LEU A 17 -10.12 -3.24 -9.70
C LEU A 17 -10.67 -4.35 -10.60
N ALA A 18 -11.79 -4.96 -10.24
CA ALA A 18 -12.48 -5.89 -11.13
C ALA A 18 -13.00 -5.17 -12.40
N ALA A 19 -13.44 -3.92 -12.27
CA ALA A 19 -13.90 -3.10 -13.40
C ALA A 19 -12.74 -2.42 -14.16
N ASN A 20 -11.72 -1.95 -13.44
CA ASN A 20 -10.51 -1.33 -14.01
C ASN A 20 -9.26 -1.82 -13.27
N PRO A 21 -8.62 -2.91 -13.75
CA PRO A 21 -7.44 -3.49 -13.11
C PRO A 21 -6.23 -2.55 -13.00
N LYS A 22 -6.17 -1.52 -13.84
CA LYS A 22 -5.06 -0.55 -13.90
C LYS A 22 -5.35 0.74 -13.12
N PHE A 23 -6.42 0.78 -12.32
CA PHE A 23 -6.77 1.96 -11.55
C PHE A 23 -5.84 2.14 -10.35
N ARG A 24 -4.77 2.91 -10.57
CA ARG A 24 -3.67 3.12 -9.63
C ARG A 24 -4.13 3.54 -8.24
N GLU A 25 -5.12 4.42 -8.15
CA GLU A 25 -5.64 4.94 -6.89
C GLU A 25 -6.28 3.83 -6.04
N ALA A 26 -7.00 2.88 -6.66
CA ALA A 26 -7.54 1.72 -5.93
C ALA A 26 -6.43 0.74 -5.52
N GLN A 27 -5.45 0.48 -6.38
CA GLN A 27 -4.28 -0.34 -6.01
C GLN A 27 -3.51 0.29 -4.83
N TYR A 28 -3.32 1.61 -4.85
CA TYR A 28 -2.66 2.36 -3.78
C TYR A 28 -3.46 2.30 -2.48
N ASN A 29 -4.77 2.51 -2.53
CA ASN A 29 -5.62 2.44 -1.34
C ASN A 29 -5.69 1.04 -0.74
N LEU A 30 -5.67 -0.02 -1.57
CA LEU A 30 -5.54 -1.39 -1.08
C LEU A 30 -4.20 -1.63 -0.39
N ALA A 31 -3.10 -1.06 -0.87
CA ALA A 31 -1.79 -1.13 -0.20
C ALA A 31 -1.76 -0.36 1.13
N GLN A 32 -2.57 0.70 1.28
CA GLN A 32 -2.71 1.43 2.54
C GLN A 32 -3.42 0.63 3.63
N ILE A 33 -4.25 -0.37 3.31
CA ILE A 33 -5.00 -1.14 4.30
C ILE A 33 -4.06 -1.94 5.23
N PRO A 34 -3.17 -2.83 4.73
CA PRO A 34 -2.19 -3.49 5.59
C PRO A 34 -1.26 -2.49 6.28
N PHE A 35 -0.93 -1.36 5.65
CA PHE A 35 -0.15 -0.30 6.30
C PHE A 35 -0.83 0.24 7.56
N LYS A 36 -2.15 0.44 7.51
CA LYS A 36 -2.95 0.90 8.66
C LYS A 36 -3.13 -0.19 9.71
N LYS A 37 -3.19 -1.46 9.30
CA LYS A 37 -3.15 -2.64 10.19
C LYS A 37 -1.75 -2.89 10.80
N LYS A 38 -0.74 -2.09 10.46
CA LYS A 38 0.68 -2.26 10.83
C LYS A 38 1.34 -3.52 10.26
N GLU A 39 0.72 -4.13 9.27
CA GLU A 39 1.28 -5.25 8.50
C GLU A 39 2.26 -4.70 7.46
N TYR A 40 3.38 -4.14 7.93
CA TYR A 40 4.28 -3.34 7.10
C TYR A 40 4.92 -4.13 5.96
N ALA A 41 5.22 -5.42 6.16
CA ALA A 41 5.71 -6.31 5.10
C ALA A 41 4.66 -6.47 3.98
N THR A 42 3.42 -6.85 4.32
CA THR A 42 2.33 -6.99 3.35
C THR A 42 2.04 -5.69 2.61
N ALA A 43 2.12 -4.54 3.30
CA ALA A 43 1.96 -3.24 2.69
C ALA A 43 3.09 -2.93 1.69
N ARG A 44 4.34 -3.24 2.06
CA ARG A 44 5.51 -3.06 1.19
C ARG A 44 5.32 -3.80 -0.12
N ASP A 45 5.00 -5.10 -0.09
CA ASP A 45 4.88 -5.93 -1.29
C ASP A 45 3.86 -5.35 -2.28
N ARG A 46 2.74 -4.81 -1.76
CA ARG A 46 1.70 -4.16 -2.57
C ARG A 46 2.18 -2.83 -3.16
N PHE A 47 2.89 -2.01 -2.39
CA PHE A 47 3.45 -0.76 -2.91
C PHE A 47 4.56 -1.01 -3.94
N GLU A 48 5.39 -2.02 -3.75
CA GLU A 48 6.45 -2.40 -4.71
C GLU A 48 5.87 -2.88 -6.03
N SER A 49 4.84 -3.73 -5.98
CA SER A 49 4.09 -4.15 -7.17
C SER A 49 3.51 -2.95 -7.91
N LEU A 50 2.87 -2.01 -7.19
CA LEU A 50 2.31 -0.79 -7.76
C LEU A 50 3.38 0.14 -8.36
N TYR A 51 4.56 0.23 -7.72
CA TYR A 51 5.68 1.02 -8.22
C TYR A 51 6.21 0.46 -9.54
N ALA A 52 6.38 -0.86 -9.62
CA ALA A 52 6.85 -1.53 -10.84
C ALA A 52 5.92 -1.31 -12.04
N GLU A 53 4.61 -1.20 -11.80
CA GLU A 53 3.60 -0.91 -12.83
C GLU A 53 3.46 0.58 -13.15
N THR A 54 4.09 1.49 -12.38
CA THR A 54 3.94 2.94 -12.57
C THR A 54 4.99 3.48 -13.56
N PRO A 55 4.59 3.86 -14.79
CA PRO A 55 5.53 4.37 -15.79
C PRO A 55 6.08 5.75 -15.41
N GLY A 56 7.29 6.05 -15.87
CA GLY A 56 7.96 7.33 -15.63
C GLY A 56 8.94 7.34 -14.45
N GLY A 57 9.04 6.23 -13.71
CA GLY A 57 10.09 6.01 -12.70
C GLY A 57 10.23 7.16 -11.71
N GLU A 58 11.46 7.52 -11.34
CA GLU A 58 11.73 8.56 -10.33
C GLU A 58 11.27 9.97 -10.70
N LYS A 59 10.93 10.23 -11.98
CA LYS A 59 10.43 11.54 -12.43
C LYS A 59 8.91 11.67 -12.32
N ASN A 60 8.20 10.56 -12.09
CA ASN A 60 6.75 10.57 -11.88
C ASN A 60 6.43 10.86 -10.41
N GLN A 61 5.63 11.89 -10.15
CA GLN A 61 5.21 12.28 -8.79
C GLN A 61 4.50 11.12 -8.07
N ALA A 62 3.64 10.35 -8.76
CA ALA A 62 2.99 9.19 -8.16
C ALA A 62 4.01 8.12 -7.76
N ALA A 63 5.02 7.87 -8.61
CA ALA A 63 6.07 6.91 -8.30
C ALA A 63 6.93 7.37 -7.10
N GLN A 64 7.22 8.67 -6.98
CA GLN A 64 7.93 9.22 -5.81
C GLN A 64 7.12 9.03 -4.51
N LEU A 65 5.80 9.25 -4.56
CA LEU A 65 4.91 9.02 -3.43
C LEU A 65 4.90 7.54 -3.02
N ILE A 66 4.80 6.63 -3.98
CA ILE A 66 4.84 5.18 -3.72
C ILE A 66 6.20 4.77 -3.14
N LYS A 67 7.31 5.27 -3.69
CA LYS A 67 8.66 5.02 -3.17
C LYS A 67 8.82 5.50 -1.72
N ASN A 68 8.25 6.66 -1.37
CA ASN A 68 8.21 7.15 0.02
C ASN A 68 7.41 6.21 0.93
N LYS A 69 6.29 5.65 0.45
CA LYS A 69 5.51 4.67 1.22
C LYS A 69 6.28 3.36 1.46
N ILE A 70 7.00 2.86 0.44
CA ILE A 70 7.89 1.69 0.56
C ILE A 70 8.99 1.95 1.60
N PHE A 71 9.61 3.12 1.56
CA PHE A 71 10.62 3.46 2.56
C PHE A 71 10.04 3.56 3.97
N LEU A 72 8.84 4.12 4.10
CA LEU A 72 8.16 4.23 5.39
C LEU A 72 7.79 2.86 5.99
N THR A 73 7.41 1.87 5.17
CA THR A 73 7.14 0.52 5.70
C THR A 73 8.39 -0.12 6.28
N LEU A 74 9.54 0.01 5.62
CA LEU A 74 10.84 -0.49 6.13
C LEU A 74 11.20 0.14 7.48
N LEU A 75 11.07 1.46 7.61
CA LEU A 75 11.37 2.17 8.85
C LEU A 75 10.45 1.78 10.01
N LEU A 76 9.18 1.50 9.71
CA LEU A 76 8.21 1.16 10.74
C LEU A 76 8.30 -0.32 11.13
N GLU A 77 8.60 -1.22 10.19
CA GLU A 77 8.82 -2.65 10.48
C GLU A 77 10.00 -2.85 11.44
N ASP A 78 11.12 -2.18 11.21
CA ASP A 78 12.29 -2.25 12.10
C ASP A 78 11.98 -1.75 13.51
N LYS A 79 11.24 -0.63 13.61
CA LYS A 79 10.80 -0.08 14.90
C LYS A 79 9.81 -0.99 15.63
N ASP A 80 8.87 -1.59 14.92
CA ASP A 80 7.88 -2.50 15.50
C ASP A 80 8.58 -3.78 15.98
N ALA A 81 9.52 -4.32 15.21
CA ALA A 81 10.35 -5.45 15.61
C ALA A 81 11.22 -5.14 16.85
N ALA A 82 11.74 -3.92 16.96
CA ALA A 82 12.47 -3.47 18.14
C ALA A 82 11.58 -3.30 19.37
N ALA A 83 10.34 -2.83 19.21
CA ALA A 83 9.38 -2.64 20.31
C ALA A 83 8.78 -3.94 20.86
N GLN A 84 8.86 -5.03 20.10
CA GLN A 84 8.38 -6.36 20.49
C GLN A 84 9.43 -7.20 21.26
N ARG A 85 10.66 -6.68 21.43
CA ARG A 85 11.75 -7.33 22.19
C ARG A 85 11.82 -6.79 23.61
#